data_AF-R4MGH7-F1
#
_entry.id   AF-R4MGH7-F1
#
_cell.length_a   1.000
_cell.length_b   1.000
_cell.length_c   1.000
_cell.angle_alpha   90.00
_cell.angle_beta   90.00
_cell.angle_gamma   90.00
#
_symmetry.space_group_name_H-M   'P 1'
#
loop_
_entity.id
_entity.type
_entity.pdbx_description
1 polymer ?
#
loop_
_entity_poly.entity_id
_entity_poly.type
_entity_poly.pdbx_seq_one_letter_code
_entity_poly.pdbx_strand_id
1 'polypeptide(L)'
;MVVGTCPDLGVITAITRRCARWHTRGVRLARAQTAAVKAAGGVPVPLGHLLAPKFRAMPELMFSADRYHPSAPAYALARPGLPARCADRKARYPNS
;
A
#
# COMPACT_ATOMS: atom_id res chain seq x y z
N MET A 1 12.33 -10.45 -4.20
CA MET A 1 11.21 -9.68 -4.82
C MET A 1 10.64 -8.65 -3.84
N VAL A 2 10.37 -7.40 -4.27
CA VAL A 2 9.68 -6.37 -3.45
C VAL A 2 8.20 -6.41 -3.80
N VAL A 3 7.31 -6.39 -2.80
CA VAL A 3 5.86 -6.49 -3.02
C VAL A 3 5.13 -5.47 -2.16
N GLY A 4 4.24 -4.68 -2.78
CA GLY A 4 3.30 -3.83 -2.05
C GLY A 4 2.16 -4.65 -1.43
N THR A 5 1.86 -4.41 -0.15
CA THR A 5 0.73 -5.07 0.53
C THR A 5 -0.54 -4.24 0.44
N CYS A 6 -1.68 -4.86 0.72
CA CYS A 6 -3.02 -4.27 0.56
C CYS A 6 -3.08 -2.86 1.18
N PRO A 7 -3.56 -1.85 0.42
CA PRO A 7 -3.66 -0.48 0.91
C PRO A 7 -4.72 -0.36 2.00
N ASP A 8 -4.62 0.70 2.81
CA ASP A 8 -5.59 0.97 3.86
C ASP A 8 -6.89 1.46 3.23
N LEU A 9 -7.84 0.55 3.06
CA LEU A 9 -9.16 0.87 2.51
C LEU A 9 -9.96 1.81 3.42
N GLY A 10 -9.55 2.02 4.68
CA GLY A 10 -10.21 2.93 5.60
C GLY A 10 -10.03 4.41 5.26
N VAL A 11 -9.13 4.75 4.32
CA VAL A 11 -8.98 6.12 3.81
C VAL A 11 -10.02 6.47 2.74
N ILE A 12 -10.76 5.49 2.24
CA ILE A 12 -11.84 5.69 1.27
C ILE A 12 -13.09 6.13 2.03
N THR A 13 -13.33 7.44 2.08
CA THR A 13 -14.49 8.04 2.78
C THR A 13 -15.82 7.73 2.10
N ALA A 14 -15.80 7.32 0.82
CA ALA A 14 -16.97 6.85 0.08
C ALA A 14 -17.46 5.45 0.49
N ILE A 15 -16.75 4.76 1.39
CA ILE A 15 -17.18 3.46 1.93
C ILE A 15 -18.44 3.68 2.79
N THR A 16 -19.59 3.32 2.22
CA THR A 16 -20.85 3.22 2.97
C THR A 16 -20.67 2.29 4.18
N ARG A 17 -21.42 2.49 5.28
CA ARG A 17 -21.30 1.63 6.49
C ARG A 17 -21.39 0.13 6.18
N ARG A 18 -22.13 -0.25 5.13
CA ARG A 18 -22.26 -1.64 4.63
C ARG A 18 -20.93 -2.26 4.21
N CYS A 19 -19.97 -1.42 3.85
CA CYS A 19 -18.65 -1.79 3.37
C CYS A 19 -17.55 -1.64 4.44
N ALA A 20 -17.87 -1.28 5.69
CA ALA A 20 -16.88 -1.17 6.77
C ALA A 20 -16.12 -2.49 7.05
N ARG A 21 -16.74 -3.64 6.76
CA ARG A 21 -16.11 -4.96 6.88
C ARG A 21 -14.95 -5.16 5.88
N TRP A 22 -14.89 -4.37 4.81
CA TRP A 22 -13.77 -4.41 3.85
C TRP A 22 -12.50 -3.81 4.43
N HIS A 23 -12.59 -2.82 5.33
CA HIS A 23 -11.42 -2.28 6.01
C HIS A 23 -10.73 -3.36 6.86
N THR A 24 -11.49 -4.04 7.72
CA THR A 24 -10.94 -5.11 8.57
C THR A 24 -10.42 -6.31 7.75
N ARG A 25 -11.08 -6.64 6.63
CA ARG A 25 -10.58 -7.63 5.67
C ARG A 25 -9.29 -7.18 4.97
N GLY A 26 -9.19 -5.92 4.58
CA GLY A 26 -7.99 -5.33 3.97
C GLY A 26 -6.78 -5.37 4.90
N VAL A 27 -6.97 -5.04 6.18
CA VAL A 27 -5.91 -5.14 7.21
C VAL A 27 -5.45 -6.60 7.37
N ARG A 28 -6.39 -7.56 7.42
CA ARG A 28 -6.06 -8.99 7.51
C ARG A 28 -5.31 -9.48 6.27
N LEU A 29 -5.73 -9.05 5.09
CA LEU A 29 -5.06 -9.38 3.83
C LEU A 29 -3.64 -8.79 3.76
N ALA A 30 -3.44 -7.53 4.18
CA ALA A 30 -2.12 -6.92 4.23
C ALA A 30 -1.15 -7.69 5.14
N ARG A 31 -1.65 -8.20 6.28
CA ARG A 31 -0.88 -9.06 7.19
C ARG A 31 -0.53 -10.40 6.54
N ALA A 32 -1.48 -11.06 5.90
CA ALA A 32 -1.25 -12.32 5.19
C ALA A 32 -0.24 -12.16 4.05
N GLN A 33 -0.36 -11.11 3.24
CA GLN A 33 0.61 -10.79 2.19
C GLN A 33 2.00 -10.51 2.76
N THR A 34 2.09 -9.78 3.88
CA THR A 34 3.36 -9.55 4.58
C THR A 34 4.02 -10.86 4.99
N ALA A 35 3.25 -11.79 5.57
CA ALA A 35 3.75 -13.10 5.99
C ALA A 35 4.21 -13.93 4.78
N ALA A 36 3.41 -14.01 3.72
CA ALA A 36 3.74 -14.76 2.51
C ALA A 36 5.00 -14.21 1.82
N VAL A 37 5.13 -12.88 1.72
CA VAL A 37 6.31 -12.24 1.11
C VAL A 37 7.56 -12.52 1.94
N LYS A 38 7.48 -12.46 3.27
CA LYS A 38 8.61 -12.79 4.15
C LYS A 38 9.00 -14.27 4.05
N ALA A 39 8.02 -15.18 4.02
CA ALA A 39 8.27 -16.62 3.88
C ALA A 39 8.96 -16.96 2.56
N ALA A 40 8.68 -16.21 1.48
CA ALA A 40 9.35 -16.33 0.19
C ALA A 40 10.68 -15.55 0.10
N GLY A 41 11.23 -15.03 1.20
CA GLY A 41 12.48 -14.25 1.22
C GLY A 41 12.36 -12.85 0.57
N GLY A 42 11.13 -12.35 0.38
CA GLY A 42 10.85 -11.05 -0.20
C GLY A 42 10.80 -9.90 0.83
N VAL A 43 10.67 -8.68 0.32
CA VAL A 43 10.54 -7.47 1.14
C VAL A 43 9.13 -6.89 0.97
N PRO A 44 8.27 -6.95 2.00
CA PRO A 44 6.95 -6.35 1.94
C PRO A 44 7.04 -4.83 2.14
N VAL A 45 6.25 -4.10 1.36
CA VAL A 45 6.10 -2.64 1.46
C VAL A 45 4.68 -2.34 1.94
N PRO A 46 4.50 -1.79 3.16
CA PRO A 46 3.19 -1.53 3.73
C PRO A 46 2.58 -0.29 3.08
N LEU A 47 2.05 -0.42 1.86
CA LEU A 47 1.48 0.67 1.08
C LEU A 47 0.38 1.40 1.84
N GLY A 48 -0.47 0.66 2.56
CA GLY A 48 -1.50 1.25 3.42
C GLY A 48 -0.92 2.21 4.45
N HIS A 49 0.13 1.83 5.16
CA HIS A 49 0.73 2.70 6.17
C HIS A 49 1.46 3.91 5.56
N LEU A 50 2.13 3.72 4.43
CA LEU A 50 2.93 4.76 3.79
C LEU A 50 2.08 5.84 3.10
N LEU A 51 0.96 5.43 2.52
CA LEU A 51 0.12 6.33 1.73
C LEU A 51 -1.06 6.88 2.52
N ALA A 52 -1.57 6.16 3.52
CA ALA A 52 -2.77 6.57 4.24
C ALA A 52 -2.71 7.96 4.89
N PRO A 53 -1.58 8.43 5.46
CA PRO A 53 -1.50 9.80 5.98
C PRO A 53 -1.76 10.86 4.90
N LYS A 54 -1.23 10.66 3.68
CA LYS A 54 -1.42 11.59 2.56
C LYS A 54 -2.86 11.54 2.02
N PHE A 55 -3.42 10.33 1.93
CA PHE A 55 -4.83 10.14 1.54
C PHE A 55 -5.81 10.77 2.55
N ARG A 56 -5.48 10.76 3.84
CA ARG A 56 -6.29 11.45 4.88
C ARG A 56 -6.13 12.97 4.84
N ALA A 57 -4.93 13.46 4.57
CA ALA A 57 -4.63 14.89 4.60
C ALA A 57 -5.11 15.64 3.35
N MET A 58 -5.12 14.99 2.18
CA MET A 58 -5.41 15.64 0.89
C MET A 58 -6.29 14.73 -0.01
N PRO A 59 -7.49 14.31 0.43
CA PRO A 59 -8.28 13.30 -0.28
C PRO A 59 -8.67 13.73 -1.70
N GLU A 60 -8.98 15.01 -1.92
CA GLU A 60 -9.30 15.60 -3.22
C GLU A 60 -8.16 15.55 -4.25
N LEU A 61 -6.90 15.56 -3.79
CA LEU A 61 -5.73 15.42 -4.65
C LEU A 61 -5.33 13.96 -4.85
N MET A 62 -5.64 13.11 -3.86
CA MET A 62 -5.17 11.72 -3.80
C MET A 62 -6.13 10.72 -4.44
N PHE A 63 -7.42 11.04 -4.55
CA PHE A 63 -8.40 10.21 -5.24
C PHE A 63 -8.72 10.70 -6.65
N SER A 64 -9.04 9.75 -7.52
CA SER A 64 -9.69 10.00 -8.81
C SER A 64 -11.14 10.48 -8.60
N ALA A 65 -11.80 10.87 -9.69
CA ALA A 65 -13.19 11.35 -9.69
C ALA A 65 -14.19 10.36 -9.06
N ASP A 66 -13.89 9.05 -9.11
CA ASP A 66 -14.72 7.99 -8.49
C ASP A 66 -14.57 7.89 -6.96
N ARG A 67 -13.65 8.65 -6.37
CA ARG A 67 -13.34 8.66 -4.93
C ARG A 67 -12.91 7.30 -4.37
N TYR A 68 -12.49 6.39 -5.25
CA TYR A 68 -12.09 5.02 -4.91
C TYR A 68 -10.67 4.72 -5.38
N HIS A 69 -10.35 5.05 -6.64
CA HIS A 69 -9.02 4.82 -7.19
C HIS A 69 -8.07 5.97 -6.84
N PRO A 70 -6.77 5.69 -6.62
CA PRO A 70 -5.74 6.72 -6.54
C PRO A 70 -5.71 7.59 -7.81
N SER A 71 -5.44 8.89 -7.64
CA SER A 71 -5.14 9.80 -8.76
C SER A 71 -3.77 9.48 -9.38
N ALA A 72 -3.49 10.00 -10.58
CA ALA A 72 -2.18 9.84 -11.22
C ALA A 72 -1.00 10.36 -10.33
N PRO A 73 -1.10 11.53 -9.67
CA PRO A 73 -0.13 11.95 -8.66
C PRO A 73 0.02 10.97 -7.50
N ALA A 74 -1.07 10.37 -7.01
CA ALA A 74 -1.01 9.39 -5.93
C ALA A 74 -0.27 8.09 -6.35
N TYR A 75 -0.44 7.64 -7.60
CA TYR A 75 0.37 6.54 -8.15
C TYR A 75 1.85 6.89 -8.25
N ALA A 76 2.18 8.13 -8.62
CA ALA A 76 3.57 8.60 -8.63
C ALA A 76 4.18 8.59 -7.23
N LEU A 77 3.40 8.84 -6.16
CA LEU A 77 3.85 8.75 -4.77
C LEU A 77 4.02 7.31 -4.27
N ALA A 78 3.31 6.34 -4.85
CA ALA A 78 3.48 4.93 -4.55
C ALA A 78 4.77 4.34 -5.17
N ARG A 79 5.30 4.98 -6.24
CA ARG A 79 6.50 4.50 -6.95
C ARG A 79 7.79 4.57 -6.13
N PRO A 80 8.19 5.68 -5.46
CA PRO A 80 9.50 5.82 -4.81
C PRO A 80 9.81 4.79 -3.73
N GLY A 81 8.80 4.26 -3.04
CA GLY A 81 8.99 3.29 -1.96
C GLY A 81 9.46 1.91 -2.43
N LEU A 82 9.23 1.55 -3.70
CA LEU A 82 9.60 0.24 -4.25
C LEU A 82 11.07 0.17 -4.73
N PRO A 83 11.61 1.11 -5.53
CA PRO A 83 13.00 1.11 -5.97
C PRO A 83 14.00 1.27 -4.82
N ALA A 84 13.75 2.16 -3.86
CA ALA A 84 14.64 2.36 -2.71
C ALA A 84 14.77 1.09 -1.85
N ARG A 85 13.68 0.33 -1.70
CA ARG A 85 13.68 -0.95 -0.97
C ARG A 85 14.21 -2.12 -1.82
N CYS A 86 14.13 -2.04 -3.14
CA CYS A 86 14.87 -2.93 -4.04
C CYS A 86 16.38 -2.73 -3.89
N ALA A 87 16.83 -1.47 -3.84
CA ALA A 87 18.24 -1.11 -3.66
C ALA A 87 18.78 -1.55 -2.29
N ASP A 88 18.02 -1.30 -1.21
CA ASP A 88 18.36 -1.78 0.15
C ASP A 88 18.49 -3.31 0.21
N ARG A 89 17.60 -4.06 -0.45
CA ARG A 89 17.75 -5.52 -0.55
C ARG A 89 19.01 -5.93 -1.32
N LYS A 90 19.30 -5.29 -2.46
CA LYS A 90 20.52 -5.59 -3.22
C LYS A 90 21.78 -5.29 -2.38
N ALA A 91 21.76 -4.24 -1.57
CA ALA A 91 22.86 -3.93 -0.65
C ALA A 91 23.01 -4.98 0.47
N ARG A 92 21.89 -5.50 0.99
CA ARG A 92 21.89 -6.54 2.04
C ARG A 92 22.20 -7.95 1.52
N TYR A 93 21.94 -8.23 0.24
CA TYR A 93 22.22 -9.50 -0.43
C TYR A 93 22.73 -9.24 -1.87
N PRO A 94 24.03 -8.93 -2.02
CA PRO A 94 24.60 -8.53 -3.31
C PRO A 94 24.68 -9.66 -4.35
N ASN A 95 24.59 -10.92 -3.93
CA ASN A 95 24.83 -12.12 -4.75
C ASN A 95 23.58 -13.01 -4.92
N SER A 96 22.36 -12.46 -4.86
CA SER A 96 21.11 -13.19 -5.11
C SER A 96 20.36 -12.67 -6.34
#